data_AF-A0A2V1DW96-F1
#
_entry.id   AF-A0A2V1DW96-F1
#
_cell.length_a   1.000
_cell.length_b   1.000
_cell.length_c   1.000
_cell.angle_alpha   90.00
_cell.angle_beta   90.00
_cell.angle_gamma   90.00
#
_symmetry.space_group_name_H-M   'P 1'
#
loop_
_entity.id
_entity.type
_entity.pdbx_description
1 polymer ?
#
loop_
_entity_poly.entity_id
_entity_poly.type
_entity_poly.pdbx_seq_one_letter_code
_entity_poly.pdbx_strand_id
1 'polypeptide(L)'
;MSDKLLDKAQLESLTYAQIRIKDFTLDDNLPVYSPVDGSIRKPPGFDLGALDALPLEILQELLSFLDLRTLVDFLRVNRRALQVVESIPQYEAITTHARDALRAILSIETGQWISCNTLYEKLCTAECEECGDFAGYLYILTCKRVCFLCLSENRKYLPLLRSHADRKFGLPSQILRTLPCMKSVPGRYSPGLKKCHNRLVLVDYDSAYHEGVMLYGSASAMEKHVSNVSAQKLEEFNKRVTEEKARGSHALLRRPKTSDAFDRKSENPLRFMAIVRIPWLNKSSRELDWGKGRNNLQTFDQLMFDGVSRRVAHYTTPNIQLLQASADPDDASEFRILVDDKSIKYITIDAGVYEVDDMCFGPSLVSILPSLPSGKWNTGYITRHPTDGSPYFASVAEVKFPGIKNPWCEVQIDYLELRMGEKLRSNVYEATHPQFDSTIVVKFARFDWEIPQLDAETSAYQWIEGHGIGPKFLGHVSEDGRVIGFIMEKISDCRHATPEDLSICQAALSRLHNLGIKHGDTNKHNFLIHDGKAILIDFDCSTQNNDAGILDEEFRGLEGQLCDGSGRGGVVMLENDAA
;
A
#
# COMPACT_ATOMS: atom_id res chain seq x y z
N MET A 1 -36.63 18.41 30.59
CA MET A 1 -36.61 18.84 29.18
C MET A 1 -36.37 17.59 28.36
N SER A 2 -37.21 17.35 27.35
CA SER A 2 -37.29 16.09 26.61
C SER A 2 -36.03 15.83 25.78
N ASP A 3 -35.44 14.64 25.93
CA ASP A 3 -34.55 14.06 24.93
C ASP A 3 -35.34 13.83 23.64
N LYS A 4 -35.18 14.73 22.67
CA LYS A 4 -35.63 14.48 21.30
C LYS A 4 -34.51 13.72 20.59
N LEU A 5 -34.74 12.43 20.38
CA LEU A 5 -34.02 11.66 19.36
C LEU A 5 -34.15 12.41 18.02
N LEU A 6 -33.01 12.76 17.43
CA LEU A 6 -32.94 13.37 16.10
C LEU A 6 -33.60 12.45 15.07
N ASP A 7 -34.39 13.05 14.18
CA ASP A 7 -35.05 12.35 13.07
C ASP A 7 -34.02 11.93 12.01
N LYS A 8 -34.31 10.85 11.28
CA LYS A 8 -33.47 10.26 10.23
C LYS A 8 -33.06 11.28 9.16
N ALA A 9 -33.95 12.21 8.82
CA ALA A 9 -33.67 13.30 7.88
C ALA A 9 -32.62 14.31 8.41
N GLN A 10 -32.56 14.51 9.72
CA GLN A 10 -31.57 15.39 10.35
C GLN A 10 -30.19 14.71 10.43
N LEU A 11 -30.15 13.38 10.64
CA LEU A 11 -28.93 12.57 10.57
C LEU A 11 -28.34 12.54 9.15
N GLU A 12 -29.16 12.42 8.11
CA GLU A 12 -28.71 12.45 6.71
C GLU A 12 -28.13 13.81 6.29
N SER A 13 -28.59 14.91 6.91
CA SER A 13 -28.04 16.27 6.68
C SER A 13 -26.70 16.56 7.37
N LEU A 14 -26.31 15.71 8.34
CA LEU A 14 -25.04 15.78 9.07
C LEU A 14 -23.98 14.82 8.51
N THR A 15 -24.32 14.00 7.52
CA THR A 15 -23.39 13.11 6.83
C THR A 15 -22.88 13.75 5.54
N TYR A 16 -21.55 13.78 5.37
CA TYR A 16 -20.89 14.31 4.18
C TYR A 16 -21.46 13.71 2.88
N ALA A 17 -21.61 14.55 1.86
CA ALA A 17 -21.95 14.13 0.50
C ALA A 17 -20.92 13.11 -0.02
N GLN A 18 -21.44 12.01 -0.53
CA GLN A 18 -20.76 10.80 -0.96
C GLN A 18 -19.60 11.06 -1.95
N ILE A 19 -18.35 10.90 -1.52
CA ILE A 19 -17.24 10.69 -2.46
C ILE A 19 -17.35 9.24 -2.95
N ARG A 20 -17.80 9.08 -4.20
CA ARG A 20 -17.94 7.78 -4.84
C ARG A 20 -16.57 7.35 -5.39
N ILE A 21 -15.63 7.04 -4.49
CA ILE A 21 -14.31 6.52 -4.87
C ILE A 21 -14.54 5.16 -5.53
N LYS A 22 -14.06 5.01 -6.76
CA LYS A 22 -14.09 3.74 -7.49
C LYS A 22 -12.77 3.03 -7.23
N ASP A 23 -12.83 1.87 -6.58
CA ASP A 23 -11.65 1.01 -6.35
C ASP A 23 -11.27 0.17 -7.58
N PHE A 24 -12.04 0.29 -8.67
CA PHE A 24 -11.86 -0.42 -9.93
C PHE A 24 -11.76 -1.93 -9.71
N THR A 25 -12.75 -2.48 -9.00
CA THR A 25 -12.89 -3.89 -8.69
C THR A 25 -13.49 -4.67 -9.86
N LEU A 26 -13.63 -5.99 -9.74
CA LEU A 26 -14.14 -6.83 -10.81
C LEU A 26 -15.54 -6.42 -11.28
N ASP A 27 -16.42 -6.00 -10.36
CA ASP A 27 -17.78 -5.53 -10.69
C ASP A 27 -17.81 -4.27 -11.56
N ASP A 28 -16.77 -3.42 -11.49
CA ASP A 28 -16.63 -2.26 -12.39
C ASP A 28 -16.27 -2.65 -13.83
N ASN A 29 -15.82 -3.89 -14.04
CA ASN A 29 -15.29 -4.40 -15.31
C ASN A 29 -16.17 -5.51 -15.92
N LEU A 30 -17.32 -5.82 -15.32
CA LEU A 30 -18.24 -6.81 -15.87
C LEU A 30 -18.93 -6.27 -17.14
N PRO A 31 -19.18 -7.13 -18.14
CA PRO A 31 -19.97 -6.74 -19.31
C PRO A 31 -21.32 -6.14 -18.91
N VAL A 32 -21.81 -5.13 -19.63
CA VAL A 32 -23.12 -4.51 -19.31
C VAL A 32 -24.22 -5.57 -19.40
N TYR A 33 -24.99 -5.70 -18.32
CA TYR A 33 -26.16 -6.56 -18.32
C TYR A 33 -27.24 -5.91 -19.21
N SER A 34 -27.56 -6.55 -20.33
CA SER A 34 -28.80 -6.21 -21.05
C SER A 34 -29.95 -6.87 -20.30
N PRO A 35 -30.91 -6.11 -19.76
CA PRO A 35 -32.12 -6.71 -19.21
C PRO A 35 -32.75 -7.58 -20.29
N VAL A 36 -32.96 -8.86 -19.98
CA VAL A 36 -33.81 -9.68 -20.83
C VAL A 36 -35.18 -9.05 -20.75
N ASP A 37 -35.67 -8.52 -21.87
CA ASP A 37 -37.02 -7.98 -22.02
C ASP A 37 -38.02 -8.88 -21.32
N GLY A 38 -39.00 -8.27 -20.65
CA GLY A 38 -40.03 -8.89 -19.80
C GLY A 38 -40.91 -9.90 -20.53
N SER A 39 -40.29 -11.00 -20.99
CA SER A 39 -40.92 -12.15 -21.60
C SER A 39 -41.90 -12.70 -20.57
N ILE A 40 -43.19 -12.61 -20.88
CA ILE A 40 -44.29 -13.27 -20.17
C ILE A 40 -43.86 -14.72 -19.90
N ARG A 41 -43.54 -15.02 -18.64
CA ARG A 41 -43.08 -16.35 -18.22
C ARG A 41 -44.24 -17.32 -18.34
N LYS A 42 -44.27 -18.08 -19.43
CA LYS A 42 -45.23 -19.16 -19.63
C LYS A 42 -45.07 -20.23 -18.53
N PRO A 43 -46.16 -20.87 -18.06
CA PRO A 43 -46.07 -21.92 -17.05
C PRO A 43 -45.20 -23.10 -17.51
N PRO A 44 -44.69 -23.91 -16.57
CA PRO A 44 -43.94 -25.12 -16.90
C PRO A 44 -44.85 -26.12 -17.62
N GLY A 45 -44.38 -26.64 -18.75
CA GLY A 45 -45.09 -27.69 -19.50
C GLY A 45 -44.69 -29.11 -19.12
N PHE A 46 -43.60 -29.25 -18.35
CA PHE A 46 -43.03 -30.52 -17.89
C PHE A 46 -42.51 -30.36 -16.46
N ASP A 47 -42.50 -31.46 -15.72
CA ASP A 47 -41.98 -31.59 -14.36
C ASP A 47 -40.45 -31.80 -14.35
N LEU A 48 -39.87 -32.13 -13.19
CA LEU A 48 -38.45 -32.52 -13.04
C LEU A 48 -38.23 -34.03 -13.15
N GLY A 49 -39.20 -34.79 -13.66
CA GLY A 49 -39.18 -36.24 -13.68
C GLY A 49 -38.99 -36.83 -12.27
N ALA A 50 -37.99 -37.70 -12.10
CA ALA A 50 -37.74 -38.39 -10.84
C ALA A 50 -37.45 -37.45 -9.65
N LEU A 51 -36.96 -36.22 -9.90
CA LEU A 51 -36.68 -35.26 -8.83
C LEU A 51 -37.95 -34.65 -8.23
N ASP A 52 -39.05 -34.53 -9.00
CA ASP A 52 -40.32 -34.02 -8.47
C ASP A 52 -41.02 -35.04 -7.52
N ALA A 53 -40.45 -36.24 -7.35
CA ALA A 53 -40.85 -37.16 -6.27
C ALA A 53 -40.43 -36.65 -4.88
N LEU A 54 -39.47 -35.72 -4.79
CA LEU A 54 -39.02 -35.11 -3.55
C LEU A 54 -39.89 -33.90 -3.19
N PRO A 55 -40.19 -33.67 -1.90
CA PRO A 55 -40.81 -32.42 -1.45
C PRO A 55 -40.00 -31.19 -1.85
N LEU A 56 -40.68 -30.05 -2.06
CA LEU A 56 -40.04 -28.81 -2.51
C LEU A 56 -38.93 -28.36 -1.57
N GLU A 57 -39.14 -28.50 -0.26
CA GLU A 57 -38.19 -28.11 0.78
C GLU A 57 -36.90 -28.93 0.69
N ILE A 58 -37.02 -30.23 0.38
CA ILE A 58 -35.86 -31.12 0.18
C ILE A 58 -35.12 -30.73 -1.10
N LEU A 59 -35.84 -30.43 -2.18
CA LEU A 59 -35.24 -29.92 -3.41
C LEU A 59 -34.49 -28.61 -3.16
N GLN A 60 -35.10 -27.66 -2.45
CA GLN A 60 -34.48 -26.37 -2.14
C GLN A 60 -33.20 -26.54 -1.31
N GLU A 61 -33.24 -27.38 -0.28
CA GLU A 61 -32.08 -27.66 0.56
C GLU A 61 -30.94 -28.29 -0.26
N LEU A 62 -31.23 -29.36 -1.02
CA LEU A 62 -30.24 -30.05 -1.85
C LEU A 62 -29.62 -29.11 -2.90
N LEU A 63 -30.44 -28.32 -3.58
CA LEU A 63 -30.00 -27.40 -4.60
C LEU A 63 -29.18 -26.23 -4.00
N SER A 64 -29.43 -25.85 -2.75
CA SER A 64 -28.66 -24.80 -2.07
C SER A 64 -27.19 -25.18 -1.80
N PHE A 65 -26.89 -26.47 -1.67
CA PHE A 65 -25.53 -26.99 -1.50
C PHE A 65 -24.78 -27.22 -2.81
N LEU A 66 -25.45 -27.11 -3.96
CA LEU A 66 -24.77 -27.18 -5.25
C LEU A 66 -23.88 -25.96 -5.47
N ASP A 67 -22.78 -26.18 -6.20
CA ASP A 67 -21.94 -25.10 -6.69
C ASP A 67 -22.74 -24.19 -7.64
N LEU A 68 -22.42 -22.91 -7.64
CA LEU A 68 -23.15 -21.89 -8.38
C LEU A 68 -23.13 -22.13 -9.89
N ARG A 69 -22.12 -22.84 -10.42
CA ARG A 69 -22.08 -23.18 -11.84
C ARG A 69 -23.12 -24.25 -12.16
N THR A 70 -23.12 -25.35 -11.42
CA THR A 70 -24.10 -26.43 -11.56
C THR A 70 -25.52 -25.93 -11.33
N LEU A 71 -25.74 -25.09 -10.32
CA LEU A 71 -27.06 -24.52 -10.03
C LEU A 71 -27.59 -23.66 -11.19
N VAL A 72 -26.73 -22.83 -11.80
CA VAL A 72 -27.12 -21.98 -12.93
C VAL A 72 -27.33 -22.79 -14.21
N ASP A 73 -26.60 -23.89 -14.40
CA ASP A 73 -26.86 -24.82 -15.50
C ASP A 73 -28.19 -25.56 -15.27
N PHE A 74 -28.54 -25.90 -14.03
CA PHE A 74 -29.83 -26.51 -13.67
C PHE A 74 -31.02 -25.59 -13.98
N LEU A 75 -30.91 -24.27 -13.74
CA LEU A 75 -31.92 -23.27 -14.14
C LEU A 75 -32.33 -23.36 -15.62
N ARG A 76 -31.41 -23.84 -16.47
CA ARG A 76 -31.58 -23.88 -17.94
C ARG A 76 -32.21 -25.18 -18.43
N VAL A 77 -32.40 -26.19 -17.57
CA VAL A 77 -32.92 -27.51 -17.94
C VAL A 77 -34.36 -27.40 -18.45
N ASN A 78 -35.26 -26.81 -17.65
CA ASN A 78 -36.63 -26.50 -18.06
C ASN A 78 -37.21 -25.41 -17.14
N ARG A 79 -38.45 -24.98 -17.42
CA ARG A 79 -39.11 -23.93 -16.62
C ARG A 79 -39.42 -24.33 -15.19
N ARG A 80 -39.62 -25.61 -14.91
CA ARG A 80 -39.85 -26.12 -13.55
C ARG A 80 -38.55 -26.02 -12.73
N ALA A 81 -37.40 -26.34 -13.32
CA ALA A 81 -36.09 -26.17 -12.68
C ALA A 81 -35.82 -24.70 -12.36
N LEU A 82 -36.10 -23.80 -13.31
CA LEU A 82 -36.06 -22.35 -13.09
C LEU A 82 -36.89 -21.95 -11.87
N GLN A 83 -38.17 -22.37 -11.82
CA GLN A 83 -39.08 -22.04 -10.72
C GLN A 83 -38.59 -22.57 -9.37
N VAL A 84 -38.09 -23.80 -9.31
CA VAL A 84 -37.62 -24.41 -8.05
C VAL A 84 -36.39 -23.66 -7.53
N VAL A 85 -35.41 -23.35 -8.37
CA VAL A 85 -34.21 -22.63 -7.92
C VAL A 85 -34.51 -21.18 -7.53
N GLU A 86 -35.36 -20.48 -8.29
CA GLU A 86 -35.78 -19.12 -7.92
C GLU A 86 -36.57 -19.09 -6.61
N SER A 87 -37.17 -20.21 -6.20
CA SER A 87 -37.84 -20.33 -4.90
C SER A 87 -36.90 -20.62 -3.73
N ILE A 88 -35.60 -20.86 -3.97
CA ILE A 88 -34.61 -21.08 -2.91
C ILE A 88 -34.35 -19.73 -2.20
N PRO A 89 -34.60 -19.60 -0.89
CA PRO A 89 -34.44 -18.32 -0.19
C PRO A 89 -33.03 -17.74 -0.28
N GLN A 90 -32.00 -18.60 -0.20
CA GLN A 90 -30.60 -18.22 -0.34
C GLN A 90 -30.31 -17.63 -1.73
N TYR A 91 -30.83 -18.27 -2.77
CA TYR A 91 -30.64 -17.83 -4.16
C TYR A 91 -31.40 -16.53 -4.46
N GLU A 92 -32.62 -16.41 -3.95
CA GLU A 92 -33.41 -15.18 -4.02
C GLU A 92 -32.66 -14.00 -3.37
N ALA A 93 -32.13 -14.18 -2.15
CA ALA A 93 -31.35 -13.15 -1.47
C ALA A 93 -30.10 -12.74 -2.26
N ILE A 94 -29.36 -13.71 -2.82
CA ILE A 94 -28.17 -13.44 -3.64
C ILE A 94 -28.54 -12.66 -4.91
N THR A 95 -29.54 -13.09 -5.65
CA THR A 95 -29.94 -12.45 -6.93
C THR A 95 -30.58 -11.08 -6.74
N THR A 96 -31.13 -10.82 -5.55
CA THR A 96 -31.71 -9.54 -5.15
C THR A 96 -30.64 -8.56 -4.65
N HIS A 97 -29.70 -9.01 -3.81
CA HIS A 97 -28.82 -8.12 -3.05
C HIS A 97 -27.34 -8.17 -3.46
N ALA A 98 -26.89 -9.27 -4.08
CA ALA A 98 -25.49 -9.52 -4.45
C ALA A 98 -25.35 -9.98 -5.91
N ARG A 99 -26.19 -9.43 -6.80
CA ARG A 99 -26.25 -9.81 -8.22
C ARG A 99 -24.90 -9.69 -8.92
N ASP A 100 -24.17 -8.61 -8.67
CA ASP A 100 -22.86 -8.40 -9.30
C ASP A 100 -21.81 -9.38 -8.79
N ALA A 101 -21.90 -9.84 -7.53
CA ALA A 101 -21.05 -10.91 -7.02
C ALA A 101 -21.33 -12.24 -7.75
N LEU A 102 -22.60 -12.62 -7.93
CA LEU A 102 -22.97 -13.82 -8.71
C LEU A 102 -22.48 -13.72 -10.16
N ARG A 103 -22.68 -12.55 -10.80
CA ARG A 103 -22.20 -12.31 -12.17
C ARG A 103 -20.68 -12.37 -12.25
N ALA A 104 -19.97 -11.81 -11.28
CA ALA A 104 -18.53 -11.85 -11.19
C ALA A 104 -18.02 -13.29 -11.10
N ILE A 105 -18.54 -14.07 -10.15
CA ILE A 105 -18.22 -15.49 -9.94
C ILE A 105 -18.34 -16.30 -11.23
N LEU A 106 -19.44 -16.13 -11.96
CA LEU A 106 -19.66 -16.83 -13.23
C LEU A 106 -18.73 -16.32 -14.34
N SER A 107 -18.44 -15.02 -14.37
CA SER A 107 -17.61 -14.40 -15.42
C SER A 107 -16.13 -14.78 -15.32
N ILE A 108 -15.63 -14.97 -14.10
CA ILE A 108 -14.26 -15.43 -13.86
C ILE A 108 -14.12 -16.95 -13.67
N GLU A 109 -15.20 -17.69 -13.93
CA GLU A 109 -15.22 -19.16 -13.96
C GLU A 109 -14.95 -19.80 -12.57
N THR A 110 -15.26 -19.12 -11.46
CA THR A 110 -15.06 -19.64 -10.09
C THR A 110 -16.30 -20.30 -9.50
N GLY A 111 -17.44 -20.29 -10.20
CA GLY A 111 -18.71 -20.82 -9.70
C GLY A 111 -18.69 -22.29 -9.29
N GLN A 112 -17.75 -23.09 -9.81
CA GLN A 112 -17.56 -24.50 -9.44
C GLN A 112 -16.99 -24.69 -8.02
N TRP A 113 -16.40 -23.64 -7.42
CA TRP A 113 -15.76 -23.69 -6.11
C TRP A 113 -16.65 -23.15 -4.98
N ILE A 114 -17.80 -22.56 -5.32
CA ILE A 114 -18.62 -21.77 -4.40
C ILE A 114 -20.04 -22.30 -4.46
N SER A 115 -20.57 -22.79 -3.33
CA SER A 115 -21.97 -23.19 -3.25
C SER A 115 -22.91 -21.99 -3.09
N CYS A 116 -24.19 -22.18 -3.44
CA CYS A 116 -25.21 -21.16 -3.19
C CYS A 116 -25.31 -20.81 -1.70
N ASN A 117 -25.26 -21.82 -0.82
CA ASN A 117 -25.28 -21.59 0.62
C ASN A 117 -24.03 -20.85 1.11
N THR A 118 -22.83 -21.19 0.61
CA THR A 118 -21.58 -20.50 0.98
C THR A 118 -21.65 -19.01 0.65
N LEU A 119 -22.08 -18.64 -0.56
CA LEU A 119 -22.19 -17.22 -0.92
C LEU A 119 -23.24 -16.50 -0.08
N TYR A 120 -24.37 -17.15 0.23
CA TYR A 120 -25.41 -16.59 1.08
C TYR A 120 -24.92 -16.37 2.52
N GLU A 121 -24.16 -17.31 3.08
CA GLU A 121 -23.55 -17.15 4.39
C GLU A 121 -22.63 -15.93 4.42
N LYS A 122 -21.77 -15.76 3.40
CA LYS A 122 -20.90 -14.58 3.30
C LYS A 122 -21.68 -13.28 3.09
N LEU A 123 -22.79 -13.30 2.36
CA LEU A 123 -23.71 -12.15 2.28
C LEU A 123 -24.28 -11.79 3.66
N CYS A 124 -24.46 -12.76 4.54
CA CYS A 124 -24.99 -12.55 5.89
C CYS A 124 -23.92 -12.29 6.97
N THR A 125 -22.63 -12.44 6.65
CA THR A 125 -21.51 -12.08 7.52
C THR A 125 -21.15 -10.61 7.31
N ALA A 126 -20.92 -9.86 8.39
CA ALA A 126 -20.49 -8.45 8.30
C ALA A 126 -18.96 -8.31 8.37
N GLU A 127 -18.31 -9.21 9.11
CA GLU A 127 -16.91 -9.10 9.48
C GLU A 127 -15.95 -9.61 8.40
N CYS A 128 -14.76 -9.01 8.41
CA CYS A 128 -13.58 -9.44 7.69
C CYS A 128 -13.02 -10.71 8.33
N GLU A 129 -12.73 -11.71 7.51
CA GLU A 129 -12.25 -13.00 7.99
C GLU A 129 -10.78 -12.97 8.45
N GLU A 130 -10.07 -11.86 8.26
CA GLU A 130 -8.70 -11.69 8.78
C GLU A 130 -8.66 -10.80 10.03
N CYS A 131 -9.33 -9.65 10.04
CA CYS A 131 -9.20 -8.65 11.11
C CYS A 131 -10.46 -8.43 11.96
N GLY A 132 -11.63 -8.95 11.55
CA GLY A 132 -12.89 -8.75 12.26
C GLY A 132 -13.61 -7.41 11.98
N ASP A 133 -12.97 -6.45 11.29
CA ASP A 133 -13.62 -5.19 10.90
C ASP A 133 -14.74 -5.43 9.87
N PHE A 134 -15.57 -4.41 9.61
CA PHE A 134 -16.56 -4.51 8.53
C PHE A 134 -15.89 -4.77 7.17
N ALA A 135 -16.32 -5.83 6.48
CA ALA A 135 -15.76 -6.23 5.20
C ALA A 135 -16.68 -5.85 4.04
N GLY A 136 -16.44 -4.73 3.38
CA GLY A 136 -17.22 -4.30 2.21
C GLY A 136 -16.99 -5.13 0.93
N TYR A 137 -16.07 -6.08 0.95
CA TYR A 137 -15.62 -6.82 -0.24
C TYR A 137 -15.69 -8.33 -0.05
N LEU A 138 -15.82 -9.04 -1.17
CA LEU A 138 -15.70 -10.49 -1.28
C LEU A 138 -14.50 -10.84 -2.17
N TYR A 139 -13.57 -11.60 -1.62
CA TYR A 139 -12.53 -12.29 -2.37
C TYR A 139 -13.08 -13.59 -2.94
N ILE A 140 -13.27 -13.62 -4.25
CA ILE A 140 -14.08 -14.63 -4.92
C ILE A 140 -13.36 -15.99 -5.01
N LEU A 141 -12.04 -16.03 -5.13
CA LEU A 141 -11.30 -17.29 -5.34
C LEU A 141 -11.55 -18.34 -4.23
N THR A 142 -11.72 -17.88 -2.99
CA THR A 142 -12.03 -18.73 -1.82
C THR A 142 -13.32 -18.30 -1.10
N CYS A 143 -14.10 -17.40 -1.72
CA CYS A 143 -15.35 -16.86 -1.18
C CYS A 143 -15.19 -16.31 0.25
N LYS A 144 -14.18 -15.48 0.50
CA LYS A 144 -13.91 -14.87 1.83
C LYS A 144 -14.32 -13.40 1.88
N ARG A 145 -14.97 -12.97 2.96
CA ARG A 145 -15.19 -11.54 3.23
C ARG A 145 -13.91 -10.88 3.69
N VAL A 146 -13.61 -9.72 3.11
CA VAL A 146 -12.37 -8.99 3.37
C VAL A 146 -12.62 -7.48 3.37
N CYS A 147 -11.93 -6.74 4.23
CA CYS A 147 -11.93 -5.27 4.20
C CYS A 147 -10.91 -4.76 3.17
N PHE A 148 -10.97 -3.47 2.84
CA PHE A 148 -10.05 -2.86 1.85
C PHE A 148 -8.58 -3.00 2.27
N LEU A 149 -8.28 -2.80 3.55
CA LEU A 149 -6.91 -2.89 4.06
C LEU A 149 -6.37 -4.32 3.93
N CYS A 150 -7.14 -5.32 4.34
CA CYS A 150 -6.68 -6.70 4.24
C CYS A 150 -6.51 -7.16 2.78
N LEU A 151 -7.41 -6.77 1.85
CA LEU A 151 -7.24 -7.15 0.45
C LEU A 151 -6.05 -6.45 -0.23
N SER A 152 -5.74 -5.20 0.16
CA SER A 152 -4.63 -4.44 -0.43
C SER A 152 -3.27 -4.85 0.13
N GLU A 153 -3.21 -5.21 1.42
CA GLU A 153 -1.95 -5.45 2.12
C GLU A 153 -1.59 -6.94 2.22
N ASN A 154 -2.54 -7.80 2.59
CA ASN A 154 -2.23 -9.19 2.93
C ASN A 154 -1.98 -10.03 1.66
N ARG A 155 -0.84 -10.72 1.62
CA ARG A 155 -0.38 -11.54 0.47
C ARG A 155 -1.34 -12.66 0.11
N LYS A 156 -2.16 -13.15 1.06
CA LYS A 156 -3.19 -14.16 0.80
C LYS A 156 -4.24 -13.72 -0.24
N TYR A 157 -4.44 -12.41 -0.38
CA TYR A 157 -5.39 -11.80 -1.32
C TYR A 157 -4.72 -11.29 -2.60
N LEU A 158 -3.51 -11.78 -2.90
CA LEU A 158 -2.82 -11.57 -4.18
C LEU A 158 -2.89 -12.86 -5.02
N PRO A 159 -3.85 -12.97 -5.96
CA PRO A 159 -3.89 -14.10 -6.88
C PRO A 159 -2.61 -14.22 -7.69
N LEU A 160 -2.13 -15.46 -7.84
CA LEU A 160 -0.86 -15.74 -8.49
C LEU A 160 -1.05 -16.29 -9.90
N LEU A 161 -0.18 -15.90 -10.83
CA LEU A 161 -0.01 -16.66 -12.06
C LEU A 161 0.49 -18.07 -11.71
N ARG A 162 0.12 -19.07 -12.51
CA ARG A 162 0.63 -20.45 -12.34
C ARG A 162 2.16 -20.53 -12.30
N SER A 163 2.83 -19.72 -13.12
CA SER A 163 4.31 -19.63 -13.12
C SER A 163 4.89 -18.94 -11.88
N HIS A 164 4.09 -18.16 -11.16
CA HIS A 164 4.49 -17.56 -9.88
C HIS A 164 4.30 -18.58 -8.76
N ALA A 165 3.19 -19.33 -8.75
CA ALA A 165 2.98 -20.41 -7.78
C ALA A 165 4.04 -21.53 -7.91
N ASP A 166 4.40 -21.94 -9.14
CA ASP A 166 5.53 -22.86 -9.39
C ASP A 166 6.85 -22.29 -8.85
N ARG A 167 7.17 -21.03 -9.16
CA ARG A 167 8.41 -20.40 -8.72
C ARG A 167 8.47 -20.17 -7.20
N LYS A 168 7.35 -19.81 -6.55
CA LYS A 168 7.30 -19.51 -5.11
C LYS A 168 7.20 -20.76 -4.25
N PHE A 169 6.48 -21.77 -4.72
CA PHE A 169 6.08 -22.92 -3.91
C PHE A 169 6.48 -24.26 -4.52
N GLY A 170 7.20 -24.28 -5.65
CA GLY A 170 7.69 -25.51 -6.29
C GLY A 170 6.59 -26.37 -6.95
N LEU A 171 5.40 -25.83 -7.15
CA LEU A 171 4.24 -26.64 -7.50
C LEU A 171 4.24 -27.13 -8.96
N PRO A 172 4.15 -28.46 -9.19
CA PRO A 172 4.00 -29.00 -10.53
C PRO A 172 2.64 -28.66 -11.15
N SER A 173 2.61 -28.62 -12.49
CA SER A 173 1.40 -28.29 -13.28
C SER A 173 0.17 -29.15 -12.93
N GLN A 174 0.36 -30.37 -12.46
CA GLN A 174 -0.74 -31.27 -12.10
C GLN A 174 -1.47 -30.79 -10.83
N ILE A 175 -0.73 -30.35 -9.81
CA ILE A 175 -1.29 -29.80 -8.57
C ILE A 175 -1.91 -28.42 -8.84
N LEU A 176 -1.26 -27.58 -9.65
CA LEU A 176 -1.80 -26.27 -10.02
C LEU A 176 -3.17 -26.32 -10.74
N ARG A 177 -3.58 -27.48 -11.28
CA ARG A 177 -4.90 -27.68 -11.90
C ARG A 177 -6.00 -28.03 -10.89
N THR A 178 -5.63 -28.50 -9.71
CA THR A 178 -6.59 -28.87 -8.65
C THR A 178 -6.90 -27.71 -7.71
N LEU A 179 -6.07 -26.65 -7.71
CA LEU A 179 -6.27 -25.47 -6.88
C LEU A 179 -7.48 -24.63 -7.32
N PRO A 180 -8.13 -23.93 -6.37
CA PRO A 180 -9.03 -22.83 -6.68
C PRO A 180 -8.36 -21.85 -7.65
N CYS A 181 -9.01 -21.65 -8.79
CA CYS A 181 -8.49 -20.82 -9.87
C CYS A 181 -9.59 -20.07 -10.59
N MET A 182 -9.17 -19.02 -11.28
CA MET A 182 -10.03 -18.12 -12.03
C MET A 182 -9.44 -17.79 -13.39
N LYS A 183 -10.30 -17.30 -14.28
CA LYS A 183 -9.92 -16.68 -15.55
C LYS A 183 -10.37 -15.22 -15.56
N SER A 184 -9.42 -14.28 -15.42
CA SER A 184 -9.75 -12.87 -15.24
C SER A 184 -10.54 -12.27 -16.42
N VAL A 185 -11.22 -11.16 -16.17
CA VAL A 185 -11.87 -10.35 -17.21
C VAL A 185 -10.90 -9.22 -17.60
N PRO A 186 -10.81 -8.82 -18.89
CA PRO A 186 -10.04 -7.65 -19.27
C PRO A 186 -10.69 -6.37 -18.74
N GLY A 187 -9.90 -5.43 -18.26
CA GLY A 187 -10.44 -4.26 -17.57
C GLY A 187 -9.40 -3.29 -17.06
N ARG A 188 -9.85 -2.26 -16.36
CA ARG A 188 -9.01 -1.37 -15.54
C ARG A 188 -9.20 -1.79 -14.09
N TYR A 189 -8.11 -2.12 -13.43
CA TYR A 189 -8.11 -2.62 -12.07
C TYR A 189 -7.22 -1.75 -11.19
N SER A 190 -7.55 -1.76 -9.89
CA SER A 190 -6.91 -0.99 -8.83
C SER A 190 -7.12 0.52 -8.91
N PRO A 191 -6.99 1.27 -7.79
CA PRO A 191 -6.95 2.73 -7.78
C PRO A 191 -5.90 3.32 -8.75
N GLY A 192 -4.82 2.59 -9.02
CA GLY A 192 -3.80 2.96 -10.01
C GLY A 192 -4.24 2.86 -11.48
N LEU A 193 -5.50 2.49 -11.76
CA LEU A 193 -6.14 2.50 -13.08
C LEU A 193 -5.42 1.66 -14.16
N LYS A 194 -4.66 0.64 -13.73
CA LYS A 194 -3.82 -0.15 -14.62
C LYS A 194 -4.69 -0.99 -15.55
N LYS A 195 -4.46 -0.79 -16.86
CA LYS A 195 -5.21 -1.51 -17.91
C LYS A 195 -4.66 -2.91 -18.11
N CYS A 196 -5.53 -3.91 -18.00
CA CYS A 196 -5.21 -5.32 -18.21
C CYS A 196 -6.00 -5.86 -19.40
N HIS A 197 -5.31 -6.07 -20.52
CA HIS A 197 -5.94 -6.47 -21.79
C HIS A 197 -6.19 -7.98 -21.92
N ASN A 198 -5.36 -8.80 -21.25
CA ASN A 198 -5.38 -10.24 -21.40
C ASN A 198 -6.17 -10.91 -20.29
N ARG A 199 -6.93 -11.95 -20.63
CA ARG A 199 -7.48 -12.88 -19.63
C ARG A 199 -6.34 -13.70 -19.04
N LEU A 200 -6.12 -13.56 -17.74
CA LEU A 200 -5.08 -14.26 -16.99
C LEU A 200 -5.70 -15.45 -16.26
N VAL A 201 -4.96 -16.55 -16.19
CA VAL A 201 -5.32 -17.68 -15.32
C VAL A 201 -4.57 -17.51 -14.01
N LEU A 202 -5.33 -17.26 -12.95
CA LEU A 202 -4.80 -16.99 -11.62
C LEU A 202 -5.25 -18.08 -10.66
N VAL A 203 -4.37 -18.44 -9.73
CA VAL A 203 -4.63 -19.38 -8.65
C VAL A 203 -4.61 -18.65 -7.32
N ASP A 204 -5.33 -19.17 -6.34
CA ASP A 204 -5.32 -18.64 -4.99
C ASP A 204 -3.93 -18.79 -4.32
N TYR A 205 -3.48 -17.72 -3.63
CA TYR A 205 -2.18 -17.70 -2.97
C TYR A 205 -2.13 -18.71 -1.81
N ASP A 206 -3.12 -18.64 -0.92
CA ASP A 206 -3.14 -19.40 0.33
C ASP A 206 -3.25 -20.90 0.04
N SER A 207 -4.10 -21.27 -0.91
CA SER A 207 -4.24 -22.66 -1.39
C SER A 207 -2.94 -23.19 -2.02
N ALA A 208 -2.25 -22.37 -2.82
CA ALA A 208 -0.99 -22.76 -3.42
C ALA A 208 0.14 -22.91 -2.37
N TYR A 209 0.19 -22.01 -1.39
CA TYR A 209 1.14 -22.10 -0.29
C TYR A 209 0.94 -23.40 0.52
N HIS A 210 -0.29 -23.70 0.93
CA HIS A 210 -0.60 -24.90 1.70
C HIS A 210 -0.26 -26.19 0.93
N GLU A 211 -0.59 -26.25 -0.36
CA GLU A 211 -0.25 -27.41 -1.19
C GLU A 211 1.27 -27.57 -1.40
N GLY A 212 2.01 -26.47 -1.47
CA GLY A 212 3.47 -26.50 -1.47
C GLY A 212 4.01 -27.08 -0.17
N VAL A 213 3.54 -26.58 0.97
CA VAL A 213 3.92 -27.09 2.30
C VAL A 213 3.60 -28.58 2.43
N MET A 214 2.44 -29.03 1.96
CA MET A 214 2.05 -30.44 1.99
C MET A 214 2.92 -31.31 1.08
N LEU A 215 3.25 -30.84 -0.12
CA LEU A 215 4.10 -31.57 -1.07
C LEU A 215 5.51 -31.81 -0.54
N TYR A 216 6.09 -30.82 0.14
CA TYR A 216 7.46 -30.88 0.66
C TYR A 216 7.56 -31.23 2.15
N GLY A 217 6.41 -31.39 2.83
CA GLY A 217 6.29 -31.78 4.23
C GLY A 217 6.41 -30.64 5.24
N SER A 218 7.03 -29.51 4.89
CA SER A 218 7.08 -28.30 5.73
C SER A 218 7.38 -27.05 4.90
N ALA A 219 7.09 -25.86 5.48
CA ALA A 219 7.41 -24.58 4.85
C ALA A 219 8.91 -24.41 4.58
N SER A 220 9.76 -24.72 5.55
CA SER A 220 11.21 -24.63 5.39
C SER A 220 11.75 -25.63 4.35
N ALA A 221 11.16 -26.82 4.24
CA ALA A 221 11.54 -27.79 3.22
C ALA A 221 11.15 -27.32 1.81
N MET A 222 9.96 -26.72 1.66
CA MET A 222 9.50 -26.09 0.42
C MET A 222 10.43 -24.93 0.01
N GLU A 223 10.72 -24.00 0.92
CA GLU A 223 11.60 -22.85 0.67
C GLU A 223 13.02 -23.28 0.26
N LYS A 224 13.56 -24.30 0.94
CA LYS A 224 14.86 -24.89 0.60
C LYS A 224 14.84 -25.52 -0.79
N HIS A 225 13.78 -26.26 -1.13
CA HIS A 225 13.63 -26.84 -2.46
C HIS A 225 13.59 -25.77 -3.55
N VAL A 226 12.75 -24.75 -3.38
CA VAL A 226 12.60 -23.63 -4.32
C VAL A 226 13.91 -22.87 -4.51
N SER A 227 14.65 -22.63 -3.42
CA SER A 227 15.96 -21.98 -3.43
C SER A 227 16.99 -22.80 -4.20
N ASN A 228 17.06 -24.11 -3.94
CA ASN A 228 17.96 -25.02 -4.65
C ASN A 228 17.67 -25.08 -6.16
N VAL A 229 16.38 -25.20 -6.54
CA VAL A 229 15.96 -25.21 -7.95
C VAL A 229 16.31 -23.89 -8.63
N SER A 230 16.14 -22.76 -7.94
CA SER A 230 16.47 -21.44 -8.46
C SER A 230 17.99 -21.27 -8.65
N ALA A 231 18.80 -21.77 -7.72
CA ALA A 231 20.26 -21.78 -7.81
C ALA A 231 20.74 -22.66 -8.97
N GLN A 232 20.20 -23.87 -9.12
CA GLN A 232 20.52 -24.78 -10.24
C GLN A 232 20.21 -24.14 -11.60
N LYS A 233 19.04 -23.51 -11.75
CA LYS A 233 18.67 -22.80 -12.99
C LYS A 233 19.64 -21.66 -13.32
N LEU A 234 20.13 -20.95 -12.30
CA LEU A 234 21.09 -19.86 -12.48
C LEU A 234 22.48 -20.39 -12.87
N GLU A 235 22.92 -21.48 -12.26
CA GLU A 235 24.17 -22.15 -12.60
C GLU A 235 24.17 -22.67 -14.05
N GLU A 236 23.09 -23.35 -14.46
CA GLU A 236 22.92 -23.83 -15.83
C GLU A 236 22.88 -22.68 -16.85
N PHE A 237 22.23 -21.57 -16.50
CA PHE A 237 22.25 -20.36 -17.32
C PHE A 237 23.68 -19.79 -17.47
N ASN A 238 24.42 -19.66 -16.37
CA ASN A 238 25.80 -19.16 -16.39
C ASN A 238 26.73 -20.05 -17.23
N LYS A 239 26.53 -21.37 -17.17
CA LYS A 239 27.24 -22.34 -18.02
C LYS A 239 26.96 -22.08 -19.50
N ARG A 240 25.68 -21.95 -19.89
CA ARG A 240 25.29 -21.65 -21.28
C ARG A 240 25.84 -20.32 -21.79
N VAL A 241 25.84 -19.29 -20.94
CA VAL A 241 26.46 -17.99 -21.29
C VAL A 241 27.95 -18.13 -21.56
N THR A 242 28.65 -18.96 -20.78
CA THR A 242 30.09 -19.22 -20.94
C THR A 242 30.36 -20.00 -22.24
N GLU A 243 29.55 -21.01 -22.54
CA GLU A 243 29.66 -21.82 -23.78
C GLU A 243 29.39 -20.99 -25.05
N GLU A 244 28.38 -20.12 -25.05
CA GLU A 244 28.09 -19.26 -26.20
C GLU A 244 29.17 -18.20 -26.43
N LYS A 245 29.74 -17.64 -25.35
CA LYS A 245 30.91 -16.74 -25.43
C LYS A 245 32.13 -17.46 -26.03
N ALA A 246 32.37 -18.71 -25.65
CA ALA A 246 33.46 -19.51 -26.20
C ALA A 246 33.28 -19.84 -27.70
N ARG A 247 32.04 -19.86 -28.19
CA ARG A 247 31.69 -20.08 -29.62
C ARG A 247 31.70 -18.80 -30.47
N GLY A 248 31.99 -17.64 -29.89
CA GLY A 248 31.96 -16.36 -30.61
C GLY A 248 30.56 -15.89 -31.00
N SER A 249 29.52 -16.41 -30.33
CA SER A 249 28.11 -16.07 -30.56
C SER A 249 27.68 -14.89 -29.68
N HIS A 250 26.99 -13.91 -30.27
CA HIS A 250 26.41 -12.75 -29.57
C HIS A 250 24.91 -12.93 -29.25
N ALA A 251 24.42 -14.17 -29.16
CA ALA A 251 23.01 -14.44 -28.89
C ALA A 251 22.57 -13.88 -27.52
N LEU A 252 21.48 -13.12 -27.50
CA LEU A 252 20.85 -12.60 -26.26
C LEU A 252 20.17 -13.74 -25.50
N LEU A 253 20.89 -14.36 -24.57
CA LEU A 253 20.34 -15.37 -23.66
C LEU A 253 19.50 -14.70 -22.56
N ARG A 254 18.24 -15.11 -22.45
CA ARG A 254 17.32 -14.60 -21.42
C ARG A 254 17.65 -15.22 -20.06
N ARG A 255 18.04 -14.39 -19.09
CA ARG A 255 18.27 -14.81 -17.71
C ARG A 255 16.98 -15.39 -17.11
N PRO A 256 17.04 -16.53 -16.38
CA PRO A 256 15.89 -17.06 -15.66
C PRO A 256 15.41 -16.07 -14.59
N LYS A 257 14.08 -15.96 -14.43
CA LYS A 257 13.49 -15.14 -13.37
C LYS A 257 13.61 -15.89 -12.05
N THR A 258 14.38 -15.35 -11.13
CA THR A 258 14.59 -15.90 -9.77
C THR A 258 13.66 -15.27 -8.73
N SER A 259 13.12 -14.09 -9.01
CA SER A 259 12.18 -13.38 -8.14
C SER A 259 10.97 -12.83 -8.90
N ASP A 260 9.92 -12.54 -8.14
CA ASP A 260 8.70 -11.92 -8.64
C ASP A 260 8.88 -10.41 -8.75
N ALA A 261 8.07 -9.78 -9.61
CA ALA A 261 7.98 -8.33 -9.61
C ALA A 261 7.42 -7.84 -8.26
N PHE A 262 7.92 -6.69 -7.80
CA PHE A 262 7.41 -6.03 -6.60
C PHE A 262 5.89 -5.83 -6.69
N ASP A 263 5.18 -6.21 -5.63
CA ASP A 263 3.72 -6.28 -5.60
C ASP A 263 3.07 -4.90 -5.77
N ARG A 264 3.61 -3.84 -5.15
CA ARG A 264 3.00 -2.50 -5.12
C ARG A 264 1.61 -2.45 -4.48
N LYS A 265 1.22 -3.48 -3.71
CA LYS A 265 0.04 -3.50 -2.82
C LYS A 265 -1.23 -2.99 -3.50
N SER A 266 -1.83 -1.89 -3.01
CA SER A 266 -3.05 -1.29 -3.55
C SER A 266 -2.95 -0.86 -5.01
N GLU A 267 -1.75 -0.71 -5.59
CA GLU A 267 -1.59 -0.45 -7.03
C GLU A 267 -1.64 -1.74 -7.87
N ASN A 268 -1.50 -2.92 -7.26
CA ASN A 268 -1.45 -4.18 -8.00
C ASN A 268 -2.82 -4.55 -8.57
N PRO A 269 -3.02 -4.56 -9.90
CA PRO A 269 -4.30 -4.91 -10.48
C PRO A 269 -4.75 -6.34 -10.17
N LEU A 270 -3.81 -7.28 -9.94
CA LEU A 270 -4.14 -8.69 -9.68
C LEU A 270 -4.96 -8.86 -8.40
N ARG A 271 -4.71 -8.04 -7.37
CA ARG A 271 -5.47 -8.05 -6.12
C ARG A 271 -6.94 -7.72 -6.34
N PHE A 272 -7.24 -6.82 -7.27
CA PHE A 272 -8.60 -6.34 -7.55
C PHE A 272 -9.36 -7.18 -8.58
N MET A 273 -8.67 -8.05 -9.33
CA MET A 273 -9.27 -8.92 -10.34
C MET A 273 -10.21 -9.99 -9.78
N ALA A 274 -10.03 -10.37 -8.51
CA ALA A 274 -10.83 -11.37 -7.81
C ALA A 274 -11.74 -10.76 -6.73
N ILE A 275 -11.87 -9.43 -6.70
CA ILE A 275 -12.58 -8.70 -5.65
C ILE A 275 -13.88 -8.12 -6.22
N VAL A 276 -14.97 -8.27 -5.48
CA VAL A 276 -16.25 -7.62 -5.75
C VAL A 276 -16.79 -6.96 -4.49
N ARG A 277 -17.46 -5.82 -4.65
CA ARG A 277 -18.20 -5.19 -3.55
C ARG A 277 -19.44 -6.01 -3.20
N ILE A 278 -19.72 -6.19 -1.91
CA ILE A 278 -20.88 -6.95 -1.45
C ILE A 278 -21.46 -6.32 -0.17
N PRO A 279 -22.79 -6.20 -0.01
CA PRO A 279 -23.37 -5.69 1.22
C PRO A 279 -23.32 -6.76 2.33
N TRP A 280 -23.61 -6.34 3.55
CA TRP A 280 -24.04 -7.23 4.61
C TRP A 280 -25.58 -7.24 4.66
N LEU A 281 -26.18 -8.43 4.61
CA LEU A 281 -27.61 -8.66 4.79
C LEU A 281 -27.86 -9.19 6.20
N ASN A 282 -28.60 -8.44 7.01
CA ASN A 282 -29.03 -8.92 8.31
C ASN A 282 -30.14 -9.97 8.16
N LYS A 283 -29.90 -11.20 8.63
CA LYS A 283 -30.86 -12.31 8.53
C LYS A 283 -32.20 -12.03 9.21
N SER A 284 -32.18 -11.30 10.32
CA SER A 284 -33.37 -11.06 11.15
C SER A 284 -34.17 -9.85 10.67
N SER A 285 -33.49 -8.72 10.44
CA SER A 285 -34.17 -7.47 10.04
C SER A 285 -34.37 -7.35 8.52
N ARG A 286 -33.69 -8.18 7.72
CA ARG A 286 -33.57 -8.06 6.26
C ARG A 286 -32.99 -6.72 5.80
N GLU A 287 -32.34 -6.01 6.71
CA GLU A 287 -31.67 -4.75 6.39
C GLU A 287 -30.37 -5.01 5.65
N LEU A 288 -30.06 -4.09 4.72
CA LEU A 288 -28.85 -4.08 3.95
C LEU A 288 -27.94 -2.98 4.46
N ASP A 289 -26.71 -3.34 4.81
CA ASP A 289 -25.66 -2.38 5.08
C ASP A 289 -24.55 -2.53 4.04
N TRP A 290 -24.27 -1.44 3.34
CA TRP A 290 -23.12 -1.34 2.43
C TRP A 290 -21.89 -0.74 3.13
N GLY A 291 -21.94 -0.62 4.45
CA GLY A 291 -21.06 0.24 5.24
C GLY A 291 -21.49 1.70 5.23
N LYS A 292 -22.73 2.04 4.86
CA LYS A 292 -23.15 3.45 4.70
C LYS A 292 -23.32 4.13 6.06
N GLY A 293 -22.50 5.14 6.33
CA GLY A 293 -22.40 5.79 7.65
C GLY A 293 -21.42 5.12 8.62
N ARG A 294 -20.87 3.96 8.24
CA ARG A 294 -19.61 3.39 8.79
C ARG A 294 -18.44 3.57 7.83
N ASN A 295 -18.73 4.08 6.64
CA ASN A 295 -17.85 4.91 5.83
C ASN A 295 -17.63 6.24 6.56
N ASN A 296 -17.03 6.20 7.75
CA ASN A 296 -16.05 7.22 8.05
C ASN A 296 -15.09 7.22 6.86
N LEU A 297 -14.69 8.39 6.38
CA LEU A 297 -13.68 8.52 5.35
C LEU A 297 -12.50 7.57 5.65
N GLN A 298 -12.44 6.42 4.98
CA GLN A 298 -11.31 5.49 5.04
C GLN A 298 -10.36 5.76 3.87
N THR A 299 -10.20 7.04 3.54
CA THR A 299 -9.04 7.58 2.84
C THR A 299 -8.00 7.98 3.87
N PHE A 300 -6.74 7.89 3.45
CA PHE A 300 -5.48 7.99 4.19
C PHE A 300 -5.28 9.19 5.16
N ASP A 301 -6.23 10.11 5.31
CA ASP A 301 -6.04 11.42 5.96
C ASP A 301 -6.82 11.69 7.27
N GLN A 302 -7.71 10.80 7.75
CA GLN A 302 -8.61 11.15 8.87
C GLN A 302 -8.64 10.25 10.12
N LEU A 303 -7.75 9.26 10.26
CA LEU A 303 -7.62 8.49 11.51
C LEU A 303 -6.74 9.18 12.59
N MET A 304 -6.76 10.51 12.67
CA MET A 304 -6.02 11.28 13.70
C MET A 304 -6.90 11.93 14.77
N PHE A 305 -8.23 11.93 14.68
CA PHE A 305 -9.08 12.55 15.71
C PHE A 305 -10.44 11.83 15.84
N ASP A 306 -10.57 11.02 16.89
CA ASP A 306 -11.73 10.94 17.80
C ASP A 306 -11.90 9.52 18.39
N GLY A 307 -11.58 9.41 19.67
CA GLY A 307 -11.83 8.23 20.48
C GLY A 307 -13.25 8.22 21.02
N VAL A 308 -13.96 7.09 20.89
CA VAL A 308 -15.04 6.73 21.82
C VAL A 308 -14.97 5.24 22.16
N SER A 309 -14.70 5.01 23.45
CA SER A 309 -14.66 3.77 24.21
C SER A 309 -15.94 2.94 24.14
N ARG A 310 -15.83 1.61 23.99
CA ARG A 310 -16.74 0.63 24.63
C ARG A 310 -16.02 -0.68 25.00
N ARG A 311 -15.57 -0.70 26.27
CA ARG A 311 -15.38 -1.80 27.24
C ARG A 311 -15.33 -3.25 26.73
N VAL A 312 -14.11 -3.79 26.69
CA VAL A 312 -13.77 -5.17 27.14
C VAL A 312 -12.51 -5.07 28.01
N ALA A 313 -12.41 -5.90 29.05
CA ALA A 313 -11.52 -5.73 30.20
C ALA A 313 -10.00 -5.68 29.88
N HIS A 314 -9.36 -4.69 30.49
CA HIS A 314 -7.93 -4.36 30.64
C HIS A 314 -6.86 -5.43 30.33
N TYR A 315 -6.22 -5.27 29.17
CA TYR A 315 -4.78 -4.99 29.07
C TYR A 315 -4.64 -3.77 28.16
N THR A 316 -4.16 -2.63 28.68
CA THR A 316 -3.92 -1.43 27.87
C THR A 316 -2.71 -1.68 26.97
N THR A 317 -2.95 -2.11 25.73
CA THR A 317 -1.93 -2.12 24.69
C THR A 317 -1.54 -0.67 24.38
N PRO A 318 -0.25 -0.32 24.40
CA PRO A 318 0.20 1.04 24.07
C PRO A 318 -0.18 1.38 22.62
N ASN A 319 -0.59 2.62 22.38
CA ASN A 319 -0.82 3.11 21.02
C ASN A 319 0.55 3.32 20.36
N ILE A 320 0.86 2.64 19.27
CA ILE A 320 2.14 2.76 18.57
C ILE A 320 1.89 3.22 17.14
N GLN A 321 2.53 4.31 16.75
CA GLN A 321 2.53 4.83 15.39
C GLN A 321 3.95 4.80 14.82
N LEU A 322 4.15 4.23 13.63
CA LEU A 322 5.42 4.34 12.93
C LEU A 322 5.54 5.73 12.30
N LEU A 323 6.61 6.46 12.62
CA LEU A 323 6.91 7.76 12.04
C LEU A 323 7.85 7.62 10.84
N GLN A 324 8.99 6.95 11.02
CA GLN A 324 9.99 6.74 9.97
C GLN A 324 10.61 5.35 10.07
N ALA A 325 11.03 4.81 8.92
CA ALA A 325 11.70 3.53 8.81
C ALA A 325 12.89 3.62 7.85
N SER A 326 13.97 2.93 8.19
CA SER A 326 15.11 2.58 7.34
C SER A 326 15.24 1.06 7.41
N ALA A 327 14.59 0.36 6.49
CA ALA A 327 14.62 -1.09 6.47
C ALA A 327 15.70 -1.57 5.48
N ASP A 328 16.62 -2.39 5.97
CA ASP A 328 17.68 -3.01 5.20
C ASP A 328 17.50 -4.53 5.21
N PRO A 329 17.52 -5.22 4.05
CA PRO A 329 17.41 -6.68 3.99
C PRO A 329 18.64 -7.42 4.49
N ASP A 330 19.81 -6.79 4.37
CA ASP A 330 21.12 -7.41 4.59
C ASP A 330 21.78 -6.90 5.89
N ASP A 331 21.25 -5.84 6.49
CA ASP A 331 21.74 -5.22 7.73
C ASP A 331 20.60 -4.91 8.73
N ALA A 332 20.96 -4.37 9.90
CA ALA A 332 20.00 -3.94 10.90
C ALA A 332 19.07 -2.85 10.35
N SER A 333 17.78 -2.98 10.64
CA SER A 333 16.74 -2.03 10.27
C SER A 333 16.39 -1.11 11.42
N GLU A 334 16.15 0.17 11.14
CA GLU A 334 15.97 1.21 12.15
C GLU A 334 14.63 1.94 11.99
N PHE A 335 13.95 2.18 13.11
CA PHE A 335 12.59 2.69 13.15
C PHE A 335 12.46 3.78 14.19
N ARG A 336 11.71 4.83 13.85
CA ARG A 336 11.28 5.89 14.76
C ARG A 336 9.77 5.74 14.95
N ILE A 337 9.33 5.42 16.17
CA ILE A 337 7.92 5.18 16.52
C ILE A 337 7.45 6.20 17.57
N LEU A 338 6.18 6.59 17.51
CA LEU A 338 5.50 7.37 18.52
C LEU A 338 4.66 6.43 19.39
N VAL A 339 4.85 6.51 20.71
CA VAL A 339 4.15 5.69 21.70
C VAL A 339 3.24 6.58 22.55
N ASP A 340 1.96 6.20 22.63
CA ASP A 340 0.87 6.86 23.35
C ASP A 340 0.74 8.35 23.06
N ASP A 341 1.06 8.74 21.82
CA ASP A 341 1.03 10.13 21.32
C ASP A 341 1.88 11.10 22.16
N LYS A 342 2.86 10.57 22.89
CA LYS A 342 3.63 11.31 23.90
C LYS A 342 5.13 11.17 23.78
N SER A 343 5.61 9.98 23.41
CA SER A 343 7.04 9.70 23.46
C SER A 343 7.52 9.03 22.19
N ILE A 344 8.57 9.58 21.59
CA ILE A 344 9.21 8.97 20.44
C ILE A 344 10.25 7.96 20.94
N LYS A 345 10.27 6.78 20.33
CA LYS A 345 11.24 5.71 20.57
C LYS A 345 11.93 5.34 19.27
N TYR A 346 13.18 4.92 19.40
CA TYR A 346 14.00 4.40 18.33
C TYR A 346 14.16 2.90 18.53
N ILE A 347 13.84 2.12 17.51
CA ILE A 347 13.96 0.66 17.55
C ILE A 347 14.93 0.25 16.46
N THR A 348 15.91 -0.57 16.82
CA THR A 348 16.79 -1.26 15.87
C THR A 348 16.44 -2.75 15.89
N ILE A 349 16.32 -3.35 14.72
CA ILE A 349 15.95 -4.75 14.54
C ILE A 349 17.02 -5.42 13.69
N ASP A 350 17.58 -6.54 14.16
CA ASP A 350 18.57 -7.30 13.40
C ASP A 350 18.04 -7.79 12.05
N ALA A 351 18.95 -7.90 11.08
CA ALA A 351 18.71 -8.55 9.82
C ALA A 351 18.13 -9.96 10.02
N GLY A 352 17.10 -10.29 9.24
CA GLY A 352 16.48 -11.61 9.28
C GLY A 352 15.65 -11.90 10.52
N VAL A 353 15.38 -10.94 11.42
CA VAL A 353 14.34 -11.08 12.47
C VAL A 353 12.95 -11.04 11.85
N TYR A 354 12.72 -10.07 10.97
CA TYR A 354 11.50 -9.90 10.18
C TYR A 354 11.86 -9.71 8.71
N GLU A 355 10.90 -9.99 7.83
CA GLU A 355 11.03 -9.64 6.41
C GLU A 355 10.92 -8.12 6.24
N VAL A 356 11.73 -7.53 5.34
CA VAL A 356 11.75 -6.08 5.08
C VAL A 356 10.36 -5.52 4.73
N ASP A 357 9.56 -6.31 4.01
CA ASP A 357 8.20 -5.92 3.62
C ASP A 357 7.25 -5.78 4.82
N ASP A 358 7.47 -6.54 5.91
CA ASP A 358 6.66 -6.47 7.13
C ASP A 358 7.08 -5.29 8.02
N MET A 359 8.34 -4.85 7.88
CA MET A 359 8.93 -3.75 8.62
C MET A 359 8.67 -2.36 8.00
N CYS A 360 8.53 -2.27 6.68
CA CYS A 360 8.34 -1.01 5.95
C CYS A 360 6.95 -0.37 6.14
N PHE A 361 6.00 -1.04 6.82
CA PHE A 361 4.64 -0.55 7.02
C PHE A 361 4.26 -0.52 8.50
N GLY A 362 3.87 0.64 9.00
CA GLY A 362 3.64 0.89 10.43
C GLY A 362 2.71 -0.10 11.12
N PRO A 363 1.48 -0.31 10.64
CA PRO A 363 0.56 -1.26 11.25
C PRO A 363 1.09 -2.71 11.27
N SER A 364 1.79 -3.15 10.22
CA SER A 364 2.42 -4.47 10.18
C SER A 364 3.53 -4.58 11.21
N LEU A 365 4.45 -3.61 11.24
CA LEU A 365 5.52 -3.55 12.23
C LEU A 365 4.96 -3.59 13.65
N VAL A 366 3.96 -2.77 13.96
CA VAL A 366 3.32 -2.72 15.29
C VAL A 366 2.71 -4.06 15.69
N SER A 367 2.12 -4.79 14.74
CA SER A 367 1.49 -6.09 15.03
C SER A 367 2.49 -7.22 15.31
N ILE A 368 3.71 -7.11 14.78
CA ILE A 368 4.76 -8.13 14.94
C ILE A 368 5.78 -7.76 16.01
N LEU A 369 5.83 -6.50 16.44
CA LEU A 369 6.73 -6.05 17.51
C LEU A 369 6.45 -6.83 18.82
N PRO A 370 7.51 -7.23 19.56
CA PRO A 370 7.34 -7.75 20.90
C PRO A 370 6.71 -6.69 21.81
N SER A 371 6.10 -7.12 22.90
CA SER A 371 5.58 -6.20 23.93
C SER A 371 6.65 -5.20 24.37
N LEU A 372 6.32 -3.90 24.33
CA LEU A 372 7.26 -2.84 24.71
C LEU A 372 7.69 -2.99 26.18
N PRO A 373 8.99 -2.88 26.49
CA PRO A 373 9.48 -2.94 27.86
C PRO A 373 8.94 -1.79 28.71
N SER A 374 8.58 -2.08 29.96
CA SER A 374 8.19 -1.05 30.93
C SER A 374 9.39 -0.22 31.39
N GLY A 375 9.17 1.04 31.76
CA GLY A 375 10.21 1.91 32.31
C GLY A 375 10.62 3.04 31.36
N LYS A 376 11.65 3.80 31.74
CA LYS A 376 12.17 4.92 30.95
C LYS A 376 13.27 4.43 30.00
N TRP A 377 13.02 4.55 28.71
CA TRP A 377 13.97 4.26 27.63
C TRP A 377 13.55 5.04 26.39
N ASN A 378 14.47 5.26 25.47
CA ASN A 378 14.17 5.84 24.16
C ASN A 378 14.82 5.07 23.01
N THR A 379 15.70 4.10 23.29
CA THR A 379 16.21 3.14 22.31
C THR A 379 15.92 1.71 22.73
N GLY A 380 15.57 0.86 21.77
CA GLY A 380 15.34 -0.57 21.97
C GLY A 380 15.95 -1.38 20.84
N TYR A 381 16.49 -2.54 21.19
CA TYR A 381 17.13 -3.45 20.24
C TYR A 381 16.42 -4.80 20.23
N ILE A 382 16.01 -5.25 19.05
CA ILE A 382 15.22 -6.46 18.84
C ILE A 382 16.04 -7.47 18.04
N THR A 383 16.11 -8.68 18.55
CA THR A 383 16.76 -9.82 17.89
C THR A 383 15.97 -11.11 18.13
N ARG A 384 16.42 -12.23 17.54
CA ARG A 384 15.81 -13.56 17.75
C ARG A 384 16.28 -14.16 19.07
N HIS A 385 15.34 -14.67 19.85
CA HIS A 385 15.62 -15.34 21.10
C HIS A 385 16.43 -16.63 20.85
N PRO A 386 17.55 -16.88 21.56
CA PRO A 386 18.46 -17.98 21.26
C PRO A 386 17.85 -19.38 21.33
N THR A 387 16.76 -19.57 22.09
CA THR A 387 16.19 -20.90 22.34
C THR A 387 15.02 -21.28 21.44
N ASP A 388 14.18 -20.32 21.05
CA ASP A 388 12.94 -20.58 20.28
C ASP A 388 12.84 -19.76 18.99
N GLY A 389 13.80 -18.87 18.72
CA GLY A 389 13.86 -18.05 17.52
C GLY A 389 12.81 -16.93 17.45
N SER A 390 12.02 -16.75 18.52
CA SER A 390 11.00 -15.70 18.58
C SER A 390 11.63 -14.31 18.75
N PRO A 391 11.07 -13.24 18.16
CA PRO A 391 11.59 -11.90 18.33
C PRO A 391 11.40 -11.38 19.77
N TYR A 392 12.41 -10.72 20.33
CA TYR A 392 12.31 -10.10 21.65
C TYR A 392 13.22 -8.87 21.78
N PHE A 393 12.92 -7.99 22.74
CA PHE A 393 13.83 -6.90 23.11
C PHE A 393 15.04 -7.46 23.87
N ALA A 394 16.19 -7.52 23.20
CA ALA A 394 17.45 -7.94 23.81
C ALA A 394 18.02 -6.86 24.75
N SER A 395 17.80 -5.59 24.45
CA SER A 395 18.16 -4.48 25.33
C SER A 395 17.28 -3.24 25.09
N VAL A 396 17.20 -2.40 26.11
CA VAL A 396 16.65 -1.03 26.03
C VAL A 396 17.58 -0.08 26.76
N ALA A 397 17.67 1.17 26.29
CA ALA A 397 18.49 2.20 26.92
C ALA A 397 17.85 3.58 26.81
N GLU A 398 18.31 4.49 27.67
CA GLU A 398 18.06 5.93 27.55
C GLU A 398 19.32 6.58 27.00
N VAL A 399 19.24 7.04 25.75
CA VAL A 399 20.35 7.63 24.99
C VAL A 399 20.11 9.11 24.80
N LYS A 400 21.15 9.93 25.00
CA LYS A 400 21.11 11.35 24.65
C LYS A 400 21.53 11.52 23.19
N PHE A 401 20.55 11.64 22.30
CA PHE A 401 20.80 11.81 20.87
C PHE A 401 21.45 13.17 20.53
N PRO A 402 22.30 13.22 19.49
CA PRO A 402 22.85 14.48 19.02
C PRO A 402 21.75 15.36 18.40
N GLY A 403 21.89 16.67 18.54
CA GLY A 403 21.08 17.66 17.83
C GLY A 403 21.95 18.58 16.99
N ILE A 404 21.30 19.38 16.14
CA ILE A 404 21.93 20.50 15.43
C ILE A 404 22.61 21.41 16.47
N LYS A 405 23.88 21.75 16.24
CA LYS A 405 24.76 22.34 17.26
C LYS A 405 24.55 23.84 17.40
N ASN A 406 24.24 24.50 16.28
CA ASN A 406 24.17 25.96 16.20
C ASN A 406 22.80 26.43 15.68
N PRO A 407 21.70 26.23 16.44
CA PRO A 407 20.43 26.85 16.11
C PRO A 407 20.55 28.37 16.23
N TRP A 408 20.25 29.08 15.15
CA TRP A 408 20.42 30.53 15.05
C TRP A 408 19.10 31.31 14.96
N CYS A 409 17.97 30.63 14.79
CA CYS A 409 16.65 31.24 14.71
C CYS A 409 15.93 31.05 16.05
N GLU A 410 15.23 32.08 16.54
CA GLU A 410 14.52 32.02 17.83
C GLU A 410 13.28 31.13 17.78
N VAL A 411 12.66 30.99 16.60
CA VAL A 411 11.48 30.14 16.42
C VAL A 411 11.92 28.68 16.47
N GLN A 412 11.38 27.93 17.43
CA GLN A 412 11.59 26.50 17.57
C GLN A 412 10.25 25.83 17.87
N ILE A 413 9.88 24.85 17.05
CA ILE A 413 8.59 24.15 17.13
C ILE A 413 8.85 22.67 17.41
N ASP A 414 8.10 22.09 18.36
CA ASP A 414 8.20 20.66 18.64
C ASP A 414 7.62 19.84 17.47
N TYR A 415 8.30 18.75 17.11
CA TYR A 415 7.88 17.85 16.04
C TYR A 415 6.43 17.36 16.22
N LEU A 416 5.98 17.12 17.46
CA LEU A 416 4.62 16.66 17.74
C LEU A 416 3.56 17.76 17.62
N GLU A 417 3.96 19.04 17.58
CA GLU A 417 3.05 20.17 17.32
C GLU A 417 2.80 20.36 15.82
N LEU A 418 3.66 19.81 14.96
CA LEU A 418 3.52 19.89 13.50
C LEU A 418 2.46 18.91 12.99
N ARG A 419 1.53 19.42 12.18
CA ARG A 419 0.62 18.57 11.42
C ARG A 419 1.24 18.25 10.07
N MET A 420 1.90 17.10 9.98
CA MET A 420 2.60 16.61 8.79
C MET A 420 1.62 16.34 7.63
N GLY A 421 2.01 16.72 6.43
CA GLY A 421 1.28 16.53 5.18
C GLY A 421 2.06 15.67 4.18
N GLU A 422 2.07 16.08 2.91
CA GLU A 422 2.71 15.34 1.81
C GLU A 422 4.22 15.17 2.02
N LYS A 423 4.73 13.97 1.71
CA LYS A 423 6.17 13.69 1.70
C LYS A 423 6.78 14.13 0.37
N LEU A 424 7.64 15.14 0.40
CA LEU A 424 8.32 15.66 -0.78
C LEU A 424 9.59 14.85 -1.12
N ARG A 425 10.38 14.50 -0.10
CA ARG A 425 11.58 13.64 -0.20
C ARG A 425 11.75 12.82 1.08
N SER A 426 12.77 11.96 1.14
CA SER A 426 13.03 11.04 2.27
C SER A 426 12.91 11.71 3.64
N ASN A 427 13.51 12.88 3.81
CA ASN A 427 13.55 13.69 5.04
C ASN A 427 12.88 15.08 4.89
N VAL A 428 12.08 15.30 3.83
CA VAL A 428 11.44 16.59 3.52
C VAL A 428 9.94 16.40 3.38
N TYR A 429 9.15 17.18 4.11
CA TYR A 429 7.70 17.05 4.18
C TYR A 429 7.03 18.41 4.14
N GLU A 430 5.81 18.47 3.62
CA GLU A 430 4.90 19.57 3.91
C GLU A 430 4.36 19.44 5.33
N ALA A 431 4.11 20.56 5.99
CA ALA A 431 3.43 20.59 7.28
C ALA A 431 2.60 21.86 7.44
N THR A 432 1.73 21.84 8.46
CA THR A 432 1.00 23.02 8.91
C THR A 432 1.18 23.18 10.42
N HIS A 433 1.21 24.44 10.88
CA HIS A 433 1.32 24.78 12.29
C HIS A 433 0.60 26.12 12.54
N PRO A 434 -0.11 26.30 13.67
CA PRO A 434 -0.89 27.52 13.95
C PRO A 434 -0.11 28.84 13.92
N GLN A 435 1.23 28.79 14.06
CA GLN A 435 2.09 29.97 13.98
C GLN A 435 2.31 30.48 12.54
N PHE A 436 1.98 29.69 11.53
CA PHE A 436 2.16 30.05 10.12
C PHE A 436 0.81 30.05 9.38
N ASP A 437 0.57 31.10 8.61
CA ASP A 437 -0.69 31.27 7.86
C ASP A 437 -0.80 30.36 6.62
N SER A 438 0.32 29.75 6.21
CA SER A 438 0.43 28.92 5.01
C SER A 438 1.10 27.59 5.30
N THR A 439 0.95 26.63 4.39
CA THR A 439 1.73 25.38 4.40
C THR A 439 3.22 25.71 4.38
N ILE A 440 3.97 25.01 5.23
CA ILE A 440 5.43 25.10 5.38
C ILE A 440 6.10 23.83 4.88
N VAL A 441 7.39 23.90 4.59
CA VAL A 441 8.22 22.72 4.30
C VAL A 441 9.13 22.49 5.49
N VAL A 442 9.20 21.23 5.92
CA VAL A 442 10.00 20.80 7.07
C VAL A 442 11.02 19.78 6.62
N LYS A 443 12.29 20.02 6.95
CA LYS A 443 13.41 19.10 6.72
C LYS A 443 14.04 18.74 8.05
N PHE A 444 14.09 17.45 8.38
CA PHE A 444 14.55 17.00 9.71
C PHE A 444 15.23 15.64 9.67
N ALA A 445 16.11 15.40 10.63
CA ALA A 445 16.84 14.15 10.81
C ALA A 445 15.87 13.10 11.33
N ARG A 446 15.69 12.05 10.54
CA ARG A 446 14.90 10.87 10.92
C ARG A 446 15.67 10.03 11.93
N PHE A 447 16.99 10.04 11.80
CA PHE A 447 17.93 9.30 12.63
C PHE A 447 19.19 10.14 12.91
N ASP A 448 19.97 9.74 13.91
CA ASP A 448 21.09 10.53 14.42
C ASP A 448 22.23 10.72 13.42
N TRP A 449 22.47 9.76 12.52
CA TRP A 449 23.48 9.90 11.46
C TRP A 449 23.15 10.95 10.39
N GLU A 450 21.90 11.42 10.29
CA GLU A 450 21.50 12.51 9.38
C GLU A 450 21.78 13.91 9.98
N ILE A 451 22.01 14.01 11.30
CA ILE A 451 22.21 15.28 11.99
C ILE A 451 23.38 16.09 11.42
N PRO A 452 24.57 15.53 11.12
CA PRO A 452 25.69 16.32 10.60
C PRO A 452 25.39 17.01 9.28
N GLN A 453 24.64 16.36 8.38
CA GLN A 453 24.25 16.95 7.09
C GLN A 453 23.28 18.11 7.29
N LEU A 454 22.28 17.96 8.16
CA LEU A 454 21.35 19.04 8.47
C LEU A 454 21.98 20.18 9.27
N ASP A 455 22.97 19.91 10.11
CA ASP A 455 23.77 20.94 10.80
C ASP A 455 24.54 21.80 9.78
N ALA A 456 25.12 21.18 8.75
CA ALA A 456 25.78 21.87 7.65
C ALA A 456 24.78 22.70 6.82
N GLU A 457 23.65 22.12 6.43
CA GLU A 457 22.63 22.82 5.65
C GLU A 457 21.98 23.98 6.43
N THR A 458 21.73 23.79 7.73
CA THR A 458 21.23 24.84 8.63
C THR A 458 22.22 26.02 8.71
N SER A 459 23.52 25.72 8.72
CA SER A 459 24.57 26.74 8.66
C SER A 459 24.57 27.46 7.30
N ALA A 460 24.36 26.73 6.21
CA ALA A 460 24.24 27.33 4.87
C ALA A 460 23.04 28.27 4.75
N TYR A 461 21.88 27.89 5.31
CA TYR A 461 20.71 28.77 5.39
C TYR A 461 20.99 30.06 6.19
N GLN A 462 21.81 29.97 7.23
CA GLN A 462 22.27 31.16 7.96
C GLN A 462 23.10 32.10 7.08
N TRP A 463 23.99 31.55 6.23
CA TRP A 463 24.84 32.37 5.36
C TRP A 463 24.07 33.10 4.27
N ILE A 464 22.97 32.50 3.78
CA ILE A 464 22.15 33.07 2.71
C ILE A 464 20.94 33.86 3.21
N GLU A 465 20.75 33.97 4.53
CA GLU A 465 19.61 34.68 5.13
C GLU A 465 19.53 36.12 4.59
N GLY A 466 18.36 36.53 4.11
CA GLY A 466 18.12 37.87 3.57
C GLY A 466 18.63 38.12 2.14
N HIS A 467 19.27 37.14 1.48
CA HIS A 467 19.84 37.32 0.14
C HIS A 467 18.94 36.86 -1.02
N GLY A 468 17.79 36.23 -0.72
CA GLY A 468 16.84 35.75 -1.74
C GLY A 468 17.43 34.69 -2.68
N ILE A 469 18.28 33.82 -2.13
CA ILE A 469 18.95 32.74 -2.88
C ILE A 469 18.15 31.43 -2.78
N GLY A 470 17.76 31.05 -1.55
CA GLY A 470 16.91 29.90 -1.27
C GLY A 470 15.60 30.29 -0.61
N PRO A 471 14.76 29.30 -0.27
CA PRO A 471 13.53 29.52 0.50
C PRO A 471 13.82 30.22 1.83
N LYS A 472 12.89 31.06 2.28
CA LYS A 472 12.97 31.70 3.59
C LYS A 472 12.98 30.66 4.71
N PHE A 473 14.01 30.73 5.56
CA PHE A 473 14.08 29.97 6.80
C PHE A 473 13.09 30.53 7.82
N LEU A 474 12.27 29.68 8.42
CA LEU A 474 11.16 30.08 9.31
C LEU A 474 11.36 29.68 10.76
N GLY A 475 12.18 28.65 11.04
CA GLY A 475 12.42 28.18 12.40
C GLY A 475 13.09 26.82 12.45
N HIS A 476 13.41 26.38 13.66
CA HIS A 476 13.96 25.06 13.96
C HIS A 476 12.86 24.07 14.33
N VAL A 477 13.10 22.79 14.08
CA VAL A 477 12.26 21.69 14.58
C VAL A 477 13.00 20.98 15.70
N SER A 478 12.32 20.77 16.83
CA SER A 478 12.86 20.01 17.95
C SER A 478 12.10 18.73 18.25
N GLU A 479 12.79 17.80 18.90
CA GLU A 479 12.24 16.58 19.49
C GLU A 479 12.91 16.38 20.84
N ASP A 480 12.13 16.16 21.91
CA ASP A 480 12.65 15.83 23.25
C ASP A 480 13.79 16.76 23.71
N GLY A 481 13.64 18.05 23.43
CA GLY A 481 14.59 19.11 23.81
C GLY A 481 15.84 19.25 22.93
N ARG A 482 16.03 18.43 21.89
CA ARG A 482 17.11 18.61 20.89
C ARG A 482 16.57 19.15 19.57
N VAL A 483 17.35 19.95 18.87
CA VAL A 483 17.03 20.40 17.51
C VAL A 483 17.38 19.30 16.51
N ILE A 484 16.42 18.90 15.68
CA ILE A 484 16.56 17.79 14.72
C ILE A 484 16.47 18.26 13.26
N GLY A 485 16.08 19.50 13.01
CA GLY A 485 15.85 20.00 11.66
C GLY A 485 15.38 21.44 11.64
N PHE A 486 14.83 21.86 10.50
CA PHE A 486 14.39 23.21 10.27
C PHE A 486 13.14 23.28 9.38
N ILE A 487 12.53 24.47 9.39
CA ILE A 487 11.31 24.84 8.69
C ILE A 487 11.66 25.93 7.69
N MET A 488 11.16 25.80 6.47
CA MET A 488 11.29 26.79 5.41
C MET A 488 9.94 27.05 4.74
N GLU A 489 9.84 28.17 4.02
CA GLU A 489 8.63 28.48 3.25
C GLU A 489 8.41 27.46 2.12
N LYS A 490 7.13 27.20 1.80
CA LYS A 490 6.76 26.41 0.63
C LYS A 490 6.74 27.31 -0.61
N ILE A 491 7.60 27.03 -1.57
CA ILE A 491 7.55 27.67 -2.89
C ILE A 491 6.45 26.99 -3.71
N SER A 492 5.29 27.62 -3.80
CA SER A 492 4.16 27.13 -4.62
C SER A 492 4.36 27.48 -6.09
N ASP A 493 3.69 26.78 -7.00
CA ASP A 493 3.74 27.04 -8.45
C ASP A 493 5.17 27.10 -9.02
N CYS A 494 5.99 26.10 -8.66
CA CYS A 494 7.35 25.98 -9.16
C CYS A 494 7.55 24.70 -9.98
N ARG A 495 8.57 24.69 -10.83
CA ARG A 495 9.06 23.50 -11.53
C ARG A 495 10.57 23.37 -11.37
N HIS A 496 11.11 22.17 -11.52
CA HIS A 496 12.55 22.00 -11.61
C HIS A 496 13.12 22.67 -12.86
N ALA A 497 14.40 23.06 -12.79
CA ALA A 497 15.10 23.64 -13.92
C ALA A 497 15.24 22.65 -15.08
N THR A 498 15.27 23.20 -16.28
CA THR A 498 15.58 22.53 -17.54
C THR A 498 16.85 23.15 -18.13
N PRO A 499 17.48 22.53 -19.14
CA PRO A 499 18.61 23.15 -19.84
C PRO A 499 18.31 24.55 -20.40
N GLU A 500 17.06 24.86 -20.72
CA GLU A 500 16.62 26.17 -21.22
C GLU A 500 16.71 27.28 -20.16
N ASP A 501 16.72 26.91 -18.87
CA ASP A 501 16.76 27.87 -17.75
C ASP A 501 18.18 28.28 -17.36
N LEU A 502 19.20 27.88 -18.14
CA LEU A 502 20.62 28.07 -17.82
C LEU A 502 20.94 29.50 -17.36
N SER A 503 20.45 30.52 -18.07
CA SER A 503 20.72 31.92 -17.74
C SER A 503 20.20 32.34 -16.36
N ILE A 504 19.02 31.84 -15.97
CA ILE A 504 18.38 32.18 -14.70
C ILE A 504 19.05 31.39 -13.57
N CYS A 505 19.40 30.12 -13.81
CA CYS A 505 20.17 29.30 -12.88
C CYS A 505 21.57 29.87 -12.63
N GLN A 506 22.25 30.34 -13.69
CA GLN A 506 23.52 31.06 -13.58
C GLN A 506 23.37 32.32 -12.73
N ALA A 507 22.32 33.11 -12.94
CA ALA A 507 22.09 34.31 -12.13
C ALA A 507 21.88 33.97 -10.64
N ALA A 508 21.20 32.86 -10.31
CA ALA A 508 21.05 32.40 -8.93
C ALA A 508 22.36 31.90 -8.34
N LEU A 509 23.12 31.10 -9.09
CA LEU A 509 24.41 30.59 -8.67
C LEU A 509 25.45 31.70 -8.48
N SER A 510 25.47 32.72 -9.35
CA SER A 510 26.32 33.90 -9.18
C SER A 510 26.01 34.66 -7.89
N ARG A 511 24.73 34.77 -7.49
CA ARG A 511 24.38 35.39 -6.19
C ARG A 511 24.97 34.62 -5.03
N LEU A 512 24.95 33.28 -5.08
CA LEU A 512 25.57 32.43 -4.07
C LEU A 512 27.10 32.57 -4.06
N HIS A 513 27.73 32.52 -5.23
CA HIS A 513 29.19 32.67 -5.37
C HIS A 513 29.70 34.03 -4.91
N ASN A 514 28.92 35.10 -5.11
CA ASN A 514 29.25 36.44 -4.60
C ASN A 514 29.31 36.53 -3.07
N LEU A 515 28.71 35.58 -2.36
CA LEU A 515 28.84 35.43 -0.91
C LEU A 515 30.04 34.58 -0.49
N GLY A 516 30.86 34.13 -1.46
CA GLY A 516 31.97 33.20 -1.21
C GLY A 516 31.48 31.81 -0.81
N ILE A 517 30.35 31.36 -1.35
CA ILE A 517 29.75 30.07 -1.03
C ILE A 517 29.73 29.20 -2.29
N LYS A 518 30.27 27.99 -2.19
CA LYS A 518 30.12 26.93 -3.20
C LYS A 518 28.90 26.09 -2.85
N HIS A 519 28.06 25.74 -3.82
CA HIS A 519 26.89 24.89 -3.57
C HIS A 519 27.26 23.41 -3.38
N GLY A 520 28.15 22.89 -4.22
CA GLY A 520 28.64 21.51 -4.20
C GLY A 520 27.82 20.49 -5.00
N ASP A 521 26.55 20.76 -5.30
CA ASP A 521 25.63 19.86 -6.02
C ASP A 521 24.63 20.65 -6.89
N THR A 522 25.11 21.19 -8.00
CA THR A 522 24.32 22.07 -8.90
C THR A 522 23.49 21.29 -9.93
N ASN A 523 22.96 20.13 -9.56
CA ASN A 523 22.07 19.36 -10.44
C ASN A 523 20.71 20.07 -10.65
N LYS A 524 20.03 19.79 -11.77
CA LYS A 524 18.77 20.47 -12.14
C LYS A 524 17.63 20.35 -11.12
N HIS A 525 17.65 19.34 -10.25
CA HIS A 525 16.61 19.15 -9.24
C HIS A 525 16.78 20.09 -8.05
N ASN A 526 17.98 20.67 -7.87
CA ASN A 526 18.28 21.63 -6.80
C ASN A 526 17.99 23.09 -7.21
N PHE A 527 17.43 23.31 -8.39
CA PHE A 527 16.93 24.61 -8.85
C PHE A 527 15.42 24.55 -9.05
N LEU A 528 14.69 25.38 -8.30
CA LEU A 528 13.27 25.61 -8.47
C LEU A 528 13.04 26.90 -9.27
N ILE A 529 12.30 26.80 -10.37
CA ILE A 529 11.92 27.92 -11.20
C ILE A 529 10.52 28.39 -10.79
N HIS A 530 10.43 29.64 -10.35
CA HIS A 530 9.19 30.31 -9.95
C HIS A 530 9.24 31.78 -10.37
N ASP A 531 8.18 32.28 -10.99
CA ASP A 531 8.07 33.68 -11.47
C ASP A 531 9.30 34.18 -12.27
N GLY A 532 9.83 33.32 -13.15
CA GLY A 532 11.00 33.65 -13.98
C GLY A 532 12.31 33.82 -13.20
N LYS A 533 12.38 33.33 -11.97
CA LYS A 533 13.58 33.30 -11.12
C LYS A 533 13.91 31.87 -10.71
N ALA A 534 15.19 31.62 -10.52
CA ALA A 534 15.69 30.37 -9.96
C ALA A 534 15.97 30.54 -8.47
N ILE A 535 15.46 29.60 -7.68
CA ILE A 535 15.62 29.47 -6.23
C ILE A 535 16.43 28.18 -5.99
N LEU A 536 17.52 28.30 -5.25
CA LEU A 536 18.40 27.18 -4.91
C LEU A 536 17.89 26.44 -3.66
N ILE A 537 17.98 25.12 -3.67
CA ILE A 537 17.62 24.24 -2.55
C ILE A 537 18.70 23.16 -2.35
N ASP A 538 18.65 22.46 -1.22
CA ASP A 538 19.55 21.34 -0.86
C ASP A 538 21.02 21.78 -0.69
N PHE A 539 21.29 22.56 0.36
CA PHE A 539 22.61 23.14 0.64
C PHE A 539 23.50 22.22 1.52
N ASP A 540 23.23 20.92 1.56
CA ASP A 540 23.94 19.98 2.43
C ASP A 540 25.44 19.82 2.08
N CYS A 541 25.78 20.01 0.80
CA CYS A 541 27.13 19.99 0.25
C CYS A 541 27.78 21.39 0.20
N SER A 542 27.10 22.42 0.69
CA SER A 542 27.56 23.80 0.58
C SER A 542 28.71 24.10 1.53
N THR A 543 29.67 24.86 1.03
CA THR A 543 30.86 25.24 1.80
C THR A 543 31.21 26.69 1.55
N GLN A 544 31.62 27.41 2.59
CA GLN A 544 32.25 28.72 2.42
C GLN A 544 33.62 28.50 1.76
N ASN A 545 33.79 29.03 0.56
CA ASN A 545 35.00 28.91 -0.22
C ASN A 545 35.27 30.22 -0.95
N ASN A 546 36.38 30.87 -0.58
CA ASN A 546 36.80 32.13 -1.18
C ASN A 546 37.73 31.95 -2.39
N ASP A 547 38.00 30.71 -2.81
CA ASP A 547 38.79 30.42 -4.00
C ASP A 547 37.92 30.65 -5.26
N ALA A 548 38.18 31.77 -5.92
CA ALA A 548 37.50 32.15 -7.15
C ALA A 548 37.63 31.10 -8.26
N GLY A 549 38.72 30.31 -8.30
CA GLY A 549 38.90 29.25 -9.29
C GLY A 549 37.92 28.09 -9.09
N ILE A 550 37.66 27.71 -7.84
CA ILE A 550 36.72 26.63 -7.50
C ILE A 550 35.27 27.06 -7.79
N LEU A 551 34.92 28.31 -7.49
CA LEU A 551 33.60 28.86 -7.79
C LEU A 551 33.38 28.99 -9.31
N ASP A 552 34.38 29.47 -10.06
CA ASP A 552 34.33 29.55 -11.52
C ASP A 552 34.22 28.16 -12.18
N GLU A 553 34.87 27.14 -11.62
CA GLU A 553 34.72 25.75 -12.08
C GLU A 553 33.29 25.22 -11.88
N GLU A 554 32.69 25.44 -10.70
CA GLU A 554 31.28 25.07 -10.44
C GLU A 554 30.33 25.84 -11.37
N PHE A 555 30.61 27.12 -11.62
CA PHE A 555 29.81 27.97 -12.50
C PHE A 555 29.84 27.49 -13.96
N ARG A 556 31.03 27.19 -14.49
CA ARG A 556 31.20 26.67 -15.86
C ARG A 556 30.63 25.26 -16.02
N GLY A 557 30.64 24.46 -14.96
CA GLY A 557 30.09 23.10 -14.96
C GLY A 557 28.55 23.03 -14.99
N LEU A 558 27.86 24.14 -14.67
CA LEU A 558 26.40 24.17 -14.50
C LEU A 558 25.63 23.69 -15.74
N GLU A 559 26.04 24.10 -16.95
CA GLU A 559 25.36 23.68 -18.19
C GLU A 559 25.37 22.15 -18.34
N GLY A 560 26.51 21.51 -18.04
CA GLY A 560 26.64 20.06 -18.04
C GLY A 560 25.73 19.38 -17.01
N GLN A 561 25.60 19.97 -15.81
CA GLN A 561 24.73 19.45 -14.75
C GLN A 561 23.24 19.57 -15.10
N LEU A 562 22.83 20.65 -15.78
CA LEU A 562 21.46 20.81 -16.24
C LEU A 562 21.10 19.85 -17.38
N CYS A 563 22.06 19.54 -18.25
CA CYS A 563 21.89 18.61 -19.36
C CYS A 563 21.98 17.13 -18.94
N ASP A 564 22.35 16.82 -17.70
CA ASP A 564 22.54 15.44 -17.27
C ASP A 564 21.20 14.67 -17.27
N GLY A 565 21.18 13.57 -18.05
CA GLY A 565 20.07 12.64 -18.20
C GLY A 565 20.21 11.37 -17.36
N SER A 566 21.26 11.26 -16.54
CA SER A 566 21.58 10.06 -15.76
C SER A 566 20.57 9.72 -14.66
N GLY A 567 19.67 10.66 -14.31
CA GLY A 567 18.73 10.52 -13.21
C GLY A 567 19.33 10.78 -11.83
N ARG A 568 20.57 11.30 -11.77
CA ARG A 568 21.21 11.76 -10.54
C ARG A 568 20.41 12.93 -9.96
N GLY A 569 19.96 12.79 -8.70
CA GLY A 569 19.19 13.84 -7.99
C GLY A 569 17.65 13.66 -7.99
N GLY A 570 17.11 12.61 -8.63
CA GLY A 570 15.68 12.24 -8.55
C GLY A 570 14.98 12.08 -9.92
N VAL A 571 14.03 11.15 -10.02
CA VAL A 571 13.20 10.95 -11.23
C VAL A 571 11.87 11.66 -11.07
N VAL A 572 11.60 12.67 -11.89
CA VAL A 572 10.28 13.34 -11.97
C VAL A 572 9.36 12.46 -12.81
N MET A 573 8.28 11.93 -12.21
CA MET A 573 7.19 11.34 -12.98
C MET A 573 6.37 12.49 -13.56
N LEU A 574 6.59 12.82 -14.84
CA LEU A 574 5.74 13.76 -15.55
C LEU A 574 4.38 13.11 -15.80
N GLU A 575 3.34 13.68 -15.18
CA GLU A 575 1.95 13.52 -15.59
C GLU A 575 1.85 13.99 -17.05
N ASN A 576 1.50 13.09 -17.96
CA ASN A 576 1.15 13.49 -19.32
C ASN A 576 -0.36 13.70 -19.39
N ASP A 577 -0.70 14.93 -19.72
CA ASP A 577 -2.04 15.46 -19.93
C ASP A 577 -2.92 14.61 -20.83
N ALA A 578 -4.21 14.67 -20.51
CA ALA A 578 -5.31 14.07 -21.22
C ALA A 578 -5.32 14.42 -22.72
N ALA A 579 -5.40 13.39 -23.55
CA ALA A 579 -6.02 13.41 -24.87
C ALA A 579 -6.76 12.09 -25.12
#